data_AF-A0A6I9MWN5-F1
#
_entry.id   AF-A0A6I9MWN5-F1
#
_cell.length_a   1.000
_cell.length_b   1.000
_cell.length_c   1.000
_cell.angle_alpha   90.00
_cell.angle_beta   90.00
_cell.angle_gamma   90.00
#
_symmetry.space_group_name_H-M   'P 1'
#
loop_
_entity.id
_entity.type
_entity.pdbx_description
1 polymer ?
#
loop_
_entity_poly.entity_id
_entity_poly.type
_entity_poly.pdbx_seq_one_letter_code
_entity_poly.pdbx_strand_id
1 'polypeptide(L)'
;MSGKIKNRNAANAEALTGGVSCDERILRDCHQLYTDPASGLISVAETVGVKLLAPRKKITVMLMGNHSAGKSSFINWYVEEHIQRTGVAIETQGFSFVTSGRKRESLTGNATLHLYPHFKPLQEFKGVSEYLSTEICTSRQKRFSLVTFVDSPGLVDGDMKYPFDVDEVIMWLGDVCDLILVFFDPMGQALCKRSLNIVEKLNDKHGDRLHFYLSKADEAGGESDRQRVMMQIVQELCKRPGLNKCGFDMPTIYIPNPNKPSRCVNQIEDVCRTVEKTINQTVQNTLNSLEKDCEVISEAIADTLSNDRQVSASNRRARCKSCFLTLLGFSVPLALAALLVLGVLSEELLKVALGPEGTETLALYLAPAVKLFETLSVEQQLYGVGGMVLLSFLLLIFARYFFRYHNNV
;
A
#
# COMPACT_ATOMS: atom_id res chain seq x y z
N MET A 1 -44.19 -4.06 18.55
CA MET A 1 -43.62 -3.22 19.62
C MET A 1 -42.11 -3.25 19.46
N SER A 2 -41.54 -2.14 18.99
CA SER A 2 -40.17 -2.05 18.49
C SER A 2 -39.21 -1.61 19.59
N GLY A 3 -38.16 -2.40 19.81
CA GLY A 3 -37.08 -2.13 20.76
C GLY A 3 -36.13 -1.06 20.23
N LYS A 4 -35.95 0.03 20.98
CA LYS A 4 -34.94 1.06 20.70
C LYS A 4 -33.59 0.65 21.28
N ILE A 5 -32.66 0.34 20.38
CA ILE A 5 -31.22 0.22 20.66
C ILE A 5 -30.68 1.63 20.94
N LYS A 6 -30.15 1.84 22.16
CA LYS A 6 -29.47 3.08 22.55
C LYS A 6 -28.07 3.10 21.93
N ASN A 7 -27.84 4.05 21.03
CA ASN A 7 -26.53 4.34 20.46
C ASN A 7 -25.54 4.72 21.59
N ARG A 8 -24.47 3.95 21.76
CA ARG A 8 -23.32 4.33 22.61
C ARG A 8 -22.50 5.37 21.85
N ASN A 9 -22.95 6.62 21.87
CA ASN A 9 -22.10 7.73 21.47
C ASN A 9 -20.91 7.78 22.43
N ALA A 10 -19.71 7.76 21.85
CA ALA A 10 -18.45 7.86 22.55
C ALA A 10 -18.36 9.19 23.32
N ALA A 11 -18.69 9.14 24.61
CA ALA A 11 -18.25 10.13 25.57
C ALA A 11 -16.73 9.94 25.77
N ASN A 12 -15.93 10.59 24.93
CA ASN A 12 -14.46 10.63 25.04
C ASN A 12 -13.90 11.85 24.30
N ALA A 13 -14.47 13.02 24.58
CA ALA A 13 -14.01 14.29 24.03
C ALA A 13 -13.88 15.35 25.14
N GLU A 14 -13.12 15.05 26.20
CA GLU A 14 -12.69 16.01 27.23
C GLU A 14 -11.75 15.23 28.18
N ALA A 15 -10.52 15.60 28.53
CA ALA A 15 -9.65 16.69 28.18
C ALA A 15 -8.20 16.12 28.22
N LEU A 16 -7.44 16.26 27.13
CA LEU A 16 -6.01 15.90 27.08
C LEU A 16 -5.22 17.20 27.09
N THR A 17 -4.60 17.52 28.22
CA THR A 17 -3.68 18.64 28.39
C THR A 17 -2.49 18.48 27.44
N GLY A 18 -2.48 19.27 26.36
CA GLY A 18 -1.56 19.18 25.23
C GLY A 18 -2.33 18.90 23.95
N GLY A 19 -2.69 19.96 23.22
CA GLY A 19 -3.41 19.86 21.95
C GLY A 19 -2.67 18.98 20.93
N VAL A 20 -3.43 18.27 20.10
CA VAL A 20 -2.89 17.47 18.98
C VAL A 20 -2.20 18.42 18.00
N SER A 21 -0.91 18.20 17.72
CA SER A 21 -0.11 19.00 16.79
C SER A 21 -0.69 18.95 15.37
N CYS A 22 -0.40 19.97 14.54
CA CYS A 22 -0.89 20.00 13.15
C CYS A 22 -0.42 18.77 12.36
N ASP A 23 0.85 18.38 12.50
CA ASP A 23 1.43 17.24 11.78
C ASP A 23 0.78 15.91 12.20
N GLU A 24 0.44 15.75 13.49
CA GLU A 24 -0.29 14.60 13.98
C GLU A 24 -1.72 14.53 13.42
N ARG A 25 -2.37 15.68 13.24
CA ARG A 25 -3.67 15.74 12.55
C ARG A 25 -3.52 15.36 11.08
N ILE A 26 -2.56 15.94 10.37
CA ILE A 26 -2.32 15.67 8.95
C ILE A 26 -2.08 14.18 8.71
N LEU A 27 -1.16 13.55 9.44
CA LEU A 27 -0.87 12.13 9.28
C LEU A 27 -2.06 11.23 9.64
N ARG A 28 -2.81 11.60 10.68
CA ARG A 28 -4.01 10.85 11.08
C ARG A 28 -5.11 10.96 10.02
N ASP A 29 -5.36 12.16 9.51
CA ASP A 29 -6.42 12.43 8.56
C ASP A 29 -6.05 11.82 7.19
N CYS A 30 -4.78 11.89 6.77
CA CYS A 30 -4.28 11.16 5.59
C CYS A 30 -4.52 9.66 5.73
N HIS A 31 -4.12 9.05 6.86
CA HIS A 31 -4.37 7.63 7.06
C HIS A 31 -5.86 7.27 7.06
N GLN A 32 -6.73 8.13 7.60
CA GLN A 32 -8.17 7.94 7.55
C GLN A 32 -8.71 7.98 6.11
N LEU A 33 -8.23 8.89 5.27
CA LEU A 33 -8.60 8.94 3.84
C LEU A 33 -8.28 7.64 3.09
N TYR A 34 -7.19 6.96 3.45
CA TYR A 34 -6.87 5.65 2.86
C TYR A 34 -7.74 4.52 3.40
N THR A 35 -7.99 4.51 4.71
CA THR A 35 -8.57 3.36 5.44
C THR A 35 -10.06 3.44 5.72
N ASP A 36 -10.74 4.51 5.30
CA ASP A 36 -12.18 4.68 5.52
C ASP A 36 -12.98 3.48 4.95
N PRO A 37 -13.80 2.77 5.75
CA PRO A 37 -14.50 1.57 5.30
C PRO A 37 -15.52 1.80 4.18
N ALA A 38 -16.07 3.01 4.07
CA ALA A 38 -17.12 3.32 3.11
C ALA A 38 -16.57 3.91 1.80
N SER A 39 -15.55 4.77 1.89
CA SER A 39 -15.05 5.55 0.76
C SER A 39 -13.53 5.71 0.74
N GLY A 40 -12.80 4.85 1.45
CA GLY A 40 -11.34 4.93 1.54
C GLY A 40 -10.66 4.67 0.21
N LEU A 41 -9.56 5.38 -0.04
CA LEU A 41 -8.79 5.28 -1.29
C LEU A 41 -8.36 3.84 -1.61
N ILE A 42 -8.08 3.02 -0.58
CA ILE A 42 -7.72 1.61 -0.78
C ILE A 42 -8.89 0.83 -1.40
N SER A 43 -10.10 1.02 -0.88
CA SER A 43 -11.29 0.34 -1.40
C SER A 43 -11.61 0.77 -2.84
N VAL A 44 -11.47 2.07 -3.14
CA VAL A 44 -11.67 2.61 -4.49
C VAL A 44 -10.61 2.07 -5.45
N ALA A 45 -9.34 2.08 -5.05
CA ALA A 45 -8.24 1.56 -5.85
C ALA A 45 -8.43 0.07 -6.19
N GLU A 46 -8.88 -0.74 -5.23
CA GLU A 46 -9.13 -2.17 -5.47
C GLU A 46 -10.21 -2.42 -6.54
N THR A 47 -11.23 -1.56 -6.66
CA THR A 47 -12.25 -1.70 -7.72
C THR A 47 -11.71 -1.52 -9.13
N VAL A 48 -10.59 -0.81 -9.27
CA VAL A 48 -9.89 -0.59 -10.55
C VAL A 48 -8.59 -1.38 -10.65
N GLY A 49 -8.38 -2.37 -9.75
CA GLY A 49 -7.22 -3.26 -9.78
C GLY A 49 -5.90 -2.63 -9.29
N VAL A 50 -5.94 -1.46 -8.67
CA VAL A 50 -4.78 -0.78 -8.09
C VAL A 50 -4.62 -1.16 -6.61
N LYS A 51 -3.41 -1.54 -6.21
CA LYS A 51 -3.08 -1.86 -4.81
C LYS A 51 -2.38 -0.67 -4.15
N LEU A 52 -2.98 -0.14 -3.08
CA LEU A 52 -2.41 0.93 -2.28
C LEU A 52 -2.12 0.48 -0.85
N LEU A 53 -1.16 1.15 -0.20
CA LEU A 53 -0.83 0.96 1.21
C LEU A 53 -1.11 2.24 1.97
N ALA A 54 -1.78 2.12 3.12
CA ALA A 54 -2.05 3.28 3.96
C ALA A 54 -0.74 3.88 4.51
N PRO A 55 -0.61 5.21 4.55
CA PRO A 55 0.57 5.87 5.11
C PRO A 55 0.69 5.62 6.61
N ARG A 56 1.93 5.62 7.10
CA ARG A 56 2.23 5.46 8.54
C ARG A 56 1.89 6.74 9.30
N LYS A 57 1.45 6.59 10.55
CA LYS A 57 1.11 7.74 11.44
C LYS A 57 2.30 8.29 12.22
N LYS A 58 3.42 7.56 12.23
CA LYS A 58 4.61 7.85 13.02
C LYS A 58 5.85 7.51 12.20
N ILE A 59 6.93 8.24 12.46
CA ILE A 59 8.26 7.86 11.98
C ILE A 59 8.88 6.84 12.93
N THR A 60 9.72 5.97 12.38
CA THR A 60 10.49 5.01 13.16
C THR A 60 11.96 5.46 13.23
N VAL A 61 12.47 5.63 14.45
CA VAL A 61 13.85 6.06 14.70
C VAL A 61 14.59 4.94 15.44
N MET A 62 15.60 4.35 14.81
CA MET A 62 16.41 3.31 15.43
C MET A 62 17.62 3.91 16.13
N LEU A 63 17.87 3.49 17.37
CA LEU A 63 19.08 3.81 18.10
C LEU A 63 20.01 2.60 18.08
N MET A 64 21.21 2.82 17.55
CA MET A 64 22.30 1.86 17.51
C MET A 64 23.50 2.40 18.29
N GLY A 65 24.29 1.51 18.86
CA GLY A 65 25.55 1.86 19.50
C GLY A 65 26.12 0.68 20.24
N ASN A 66 27.37 0.82 20.65
CA ASN A 66 28.03 -0.17 21.48
C ASN A 66 27.30 -0.38 22.82
N HIS A 67 27.74 -1.39 23.55
CA HIS A 67 27.25 -1.64 24.89
C HIS A 67 27.44 -0.40 25.79
N SER A 68 26.39 -0.04 26.52
CA SER A 68 26.36 1.13 27.40
C SER A 68 26.48 2.51 26.74
N ALA A 69 26.31 2.65 25.42
CA ALA A 69 26.33 3.94 24.71
C ALA A 69 25.27 4.98 25.13
N GLY A 70 24.42 4.68 26.12
CA GLY A 70 23.37 5.61 26.58
C GLY A 70 22.12 5.65 25.70
N LYS A 71 21.87 4.64 24.85
CA LYS A 71 20.67 4.55 23.99
C LYS A 71 19.36 4.64 24.78
N SER A 72 19.13 3.72 25.71
CA SER A 72 17.92 3.69 26.54
C SER A 72 17.83 4.91 27.46
N SER A 73 18.96 5.42 27.94
CA SER A 73 19.02 6.67 28.72
C SER A 73 18.58 7.88 27.91
N PHE A 74 18.99 7.97 26.63
CA PHE A 74 18.56 9.02 25.73
C PHE A 74 17.05 8.95 25.48
N ILE A 75 16.48 7.76 25.27
CA ILE A 75 15.03 7.61 25.07
C ILE A 75 14.27 8.10 26.30
N ASN A 76 14.66 7.67 27.51
CA ASN A 76 14.06 8.16 28.75
C ASN A 76 14.14 9.70 28.87
N TRP A 77 15.30 10.28 28.54
CA TRP A 77 15.48 11.74 28.54
C TRP A 77 14.62 12.46 27.49
N TYR A 78 14.55 11.91 26.28
CA TYR A 78 13.80 12.51 25.17
C TYR A 78 12.31 12.56 25.51
N VAL A 79 11.80 11.45 26.05
CA VAL A 79 10.40 11.27 26.41
C VAL A 79 10.05 11.95 27.75
N GLU A 80 11.06 12.32 28.55
CA GLU A 80 10.92 12.90 29.90
C GLU A 80 10.18 11.99 30.89
N GLU A 81 10.23 10.68 30.65
CA GLU A 81 9.65 9.66 31.49
C GLU A 81 10.64 8.50 31.68
N HIS A 82 10.66 7.93 32.88
CA HIS A 82 11.48 6.74 33.14
C HIS A 82 10.74 5.47 32.68
N ILE A 83 10.96 5.09 31.42
CA ILE A 83 10.28 4.00 30.74
C ILE A 83 11.12 2.73 30.83
N GLN A 84 12.37 2.80 30.37
CA GLN A 84 13.30 1.70 30.35
C GLN A 84 14.19 1.72 31.59
N ARG A 85 14.55 0.55 32.13
CA ARG A 85 15.55 0.47 33.21
C ARG A 85 16.94 0.78 32.66
N THR A 86 17.67 1.67 33.31
CA THR A 86 19.03 2.07 32.91
C THR A 86 20.03 1.74 34.02
N GLY A 87 21.28 1.41 33.67
CA GLY A 87 22.38 1.26 34.63
C GLY A 87 22.84 -0.18 34.89
N VAL A 88 22.21 -1.19 34.27
CA VAL A 88 22.65 -2.59 34.33
C VAL A 88 23.04 -3.07 32.92
N ALA A 89 24.29 -3.51 32.79
CA ALA A 89 24.90 -3.91 31.52
C ALA A 89 24.13 -5.05 30.78
N ILE A 90 23.56 -6.01 31.49
CA ILE A 90 23.24 -7.33 30.91
C ILE A 90 21.81 -7.42 30.33
N GLU A 91 20.96 -6.40 30.51
CA GLU A 91 19.50 -6.55 30.35
C GLU A 91 18.99 -6.39 28.90
N THR A 92 19.56 -5.50 28.08
CA THR A 92 19.12 -5.29 26.68
C THR A 92 19.72 -6.35 25.74
N GLN A 93 19.24 -7.59 25.86
CA GLN A 93 19.52 -8.67 24.89
C GLN A 93 18.56 -8.65 23.69
N GLY A 94 17.48 -7.86 23.77
CA GLY A 94 16.42 -7.76 22.78
C GLY A 94 16.19 -6.34 22.27
N PHE A 95 15.23 -6.20 21.35
CA PHE A 95 14.80 -4.91 20.84
C PHE A 95 13.65 -4.36 21.68
N SER A 96 13.67 -3.05 21.93
CA SER A 96 12.59 -2.36 22.63
C SER A 96 11.98 -1.27 21.75
N PHE A 97 10.68 -1.38 21.50
CA PHE A 97 9.91 -0.37 20.78
C PHE A 97 9.29 0.60 21.78
N VAL A 98 9.65 1.87 21.73
CA VAL A 98 9.12 2.89 22.65
C VAL A 98 8.23 3.84 21.87
N THR A 99 6.94 3.93 22.24
CA THR A 99 5.96 4.73 21.49
C THR A 99 4.99 5.48 22.39
N SER A 100 4.41 6.56 21.87
CA SER A 100 3.33 7.29 22.54
C SER A 100 1.96 6.62 22.36
N GLY A 101 1.17 6.52 23.42
CA GLY A 101 -0.18 5.97 23.42
C GLY A 101 -1.09 6.67 24.42
N ARG A 102 -2.32 6.15 24.58
CA ARG A 102 -3.33 6.75 25.47
C ARG A 102 -3.14 6.38 26.94
N LYS A 103 -2.51 5.23 27.18
CA LYS A 103 -2.24 4.68 28.51
C LYS A 103 -0.86 4.05 28.50
N ARG A 104 -0.24 4.00 29.68
CA ARG A 104 1.02 3.29 29.87
C ARG A 104 0.76 1.79 29.84
N GLU A 105 1.51 1.09 29.01
CA GLU A 105 1.38 -0.35 28.82
C GLU A 105 2.72 -0.91 28.35
N SER A 106 3.08 -2.09 28.85
CA SER A 106 4.30 -2.80 28.47
C SER A 106 3.89 -4.14 27.88
N LEU A 107 4.26 -4.37 26.62
CA LEU A 107 3.98 -5.61 25.91
C LEU A 107 5.28 -6.34 25.63
N THR A 108 5.22 -7.66 25.60
CA THR A 108 6.37 -8.50 25.27
C THR A 108 5.97 -9.54 24.24
N GLY A 109 6.95 -10.10 23.54
CA GLY A 109 6.70 -11.22 22.66
C GLY A 109 5.92 -10.83 21.41
N ASN A 110 5.03 -11.75 21.02
CA ASN A 110 4.14 -11.58 19.87
C ASN A 110 3.15 -10.41 20.00
N ALA A 111 2.84 -9.95 21.21
CA ALA A 111 1.93 -8.83 21.41
C ALA A 111 2.45 -7.53 20.78
N THR A 112 3.77 -7.33 20.76
CA THR A 112 4.46 -6.22 20.07
C THR A 112 4.10 -6.16 18.58
N LEU A 113 3.99 -7.32 17.93
CA LEU A 113 3.82 -7.43 16.48
C LEU A 113 2.37 -7.22 16.05
N HIS A 114 1.41 -7.37 16.97
CA HIS A 114 0.02 -7.01 16.73
C HIS A 114 -0.19 -5.50 16.68
N LEU A 115 0.60 -4.72 17.42
CA LEU A 115 0.54 -3.26 17.38
C LEU A 115 1.08 -2.68 16.07
N TYR A 116 2.04 -3.39 15.45
CA TYR A 116 2.75 -2.91 14.28
C TYR A 116 2.68 -3.94 13.14
N PRO A 117 1.65 -3.86 12.27
CA PRO A 117 1.53 -4.77 11.13
C PRO A 117 2.75 -4.77 10.21
N HIS A 118 3.45 -3.64 10.08
CA HIS A 118 4.68 -3.52 9.29
C HIS A 118 5.90 -4.19 9.93
N PHE A 119 5.86 -4.48 11.24
CA PHE A 119 6.89 -5.26 11.92
C PHE A 119 6.59 -6.76 11.95
N LYS A 120 5.44 -7.22 11.44
CA LYS A 120 5.11 -8.64 11.34
C LYS A 120 6.20 -9.50 10.68
N PRO A 121 6.92 -9.05 9.63
CA PRO A 121 8.02 -9.85 9.06
C PRO A 121 9.13 -10.18 10.06
N LEU A 122 9.24 -9.47 11.19
CA LEU A 122 10.18 -9.84 12.26
C LEU A 122 9.94 -11.25 12.82
N GLN A 123 8.72 -11.81 12.69
CA GLN A 123 8.42 -13.18 13.11
C GLN A 123 9.17 -14.24 12.32
N GLU A 124 9.64 -13.91 11.12
CA GLU A 124 10.37 -14.83 10.26
C GLU A 124 11.78 -15.10 10.79
N PHE A 125 12.35 -14.16 11.56
CA PHE A 125 13.64 -14.35 12.21
C PHE A 125 13.51 -15.26 13.44
N LYS A 126 14.21 -16.40 13.40
CA LYS A 126 14.16 -17.41 14.44
C LYS A 126 14.60 -16.85 15.80
N GLY A 127 13.74 -17.01 16.80
CA GLY A 127 14.03 -16.64 18.19
C GLY A 127 13.83 -15.15 18.52
N VAL A 128 13.67 -14.26 17.53
CA VAL A 128 13.55 -12.81 17.78
C VAL A 128 12.30 -12.45 18.58
N SER A 129 11.17 -13.10 18.29
CA SER A 129 9.88 -12.76 18.91
C SER A 129 9.92 -12.73 20.43
N GLU A 130 10.67 -13.63 21.08
CA GLU A 130 10.79 -13.70 22.55
C GLU A 130 11.59 -12.53 23.15
N TYR A 131 12.39 -11.86 22.33
CA TYR A 131 13.27 -10.74 22.69
C TYR A 131 12.75 -9.41 22.12
N LEU A 132 11.46 -9.32 21.82
CA LEU A 132 10.79 -8.06 21.50
C LEU A 132 10.00 -7.55 22.70
N SER A 133 10.20 -6.28 23.03
CA SER A 133 9.41 -5.55 24.01
C SER A 133 8.84 -4.29 23.37
N THR A 134 7.63 -3.89 23.78
CA THR A 134 7.05 -2.59 23.43
C THR A 134 6.67 -1.86 24.70
N GLU A 135 7.20 -0.67 24.88
CA GLU A 135 6.84 0.23 25.96
C GLU A 135 6.00 1.39 25.40
N ILE A 136 4.77 1.50 25.89
CA ILE A 136 3.84 2.56 25.55
C ILE A 136 3.81 3.55 26.70
N CYS A 137 4.01 4.83 26.41
CA CYS A 137 3.90 5.91 27.41
C CYS A 137 2.97 7.02 26.92
N THR A 138 2.59 7.91 27.82
CA THR A 138 1.62 8.99 27.54
C THR A 138 2.27 10.32 27.18
N SER A 139 3.60 10.41 27.27
CA SER A 139 4.34 11.63 26.96
C SER A 139 4.07 12.13 25.54
N ARG A 140 4.06 13.45 25.42
CA ARG A 140 3.94 14.22 24.17
C ARG A 140 5.11 15.19 23.99
N GLN A 141 6.14 15.07 24.82
CA GLN A 141 7.31 15.95 24.79
C GLN A 141 8.07 15.78 23.48
N LYS A 142 8.69 16.86 22.99
CA LYS A 142 9.55 16.85 21.80
C LYS A 142 8.90 16.19 20.57
N ARG A 143 7.56 16.33 20.41
CA ARG A 143 6.76 15.69 19.34
C ARG A 143 6.81 14.15 19.34
N PHE A 144 7.06 13.53 20.49
CA PHE A 144 7.10 12.07 20.64
C PHE A 144 5.79 11.35 20.25
N SER A 145 4.65 12.06 20.15
CA SER A 145 3.40 11.47 19.61
C SER A 145 3.55 10.97 18.18
N LEU A 146 4.51 11.51 17.43
CA LEU A 146 4.80 11.21 16.03
C LEU A 146 6.00 10.26 15.83
N VAL A 147 6.60 9.78 16.92
CA VAL A 147 7.83 8.99 16.88
C VAL A 147 7.61 7.62 17.54
N THR A 148 8.19 6.59 16.93
CA THR A 148 8.43 5.30 17.57
C THR A 148 9.92 5.06 17.59
N PHE A 149 10.52 4.96 18.78
CA PHE A 149 11.92 4.59 18.91
C PHE A 149 12.08 3.08 18.88
N VAL A 150 13.16 2.62 18.24
CA VAL A 150 13.62 1.24 18.30
C VAL A 150 14.97 1.23 18.99
N ASP A 151 15.00 0.82 20.25
CA ASP A 151 16.22 0.63 21.01
C ASP A 151 16.84 -0.72 20.64
N SER A 152 18.02 -0.71 20.02
CA SER A 152 18.74 -1.93 19.68
C SER A 152 19.46 -2.49 20.90
N PRO A 153 19.69 -3.81 20.96
CA PRO A 153 20.61 -4.37 21.96
C PRO A 153 21.99 -3.71 21.81
N GLY A 154 22.70 -3.59 22.94
CA GLY A 154 24.07 -3.08 22.94
C GLY A 154 25.01 -4.06 22.26
N LEU A 155 25.65 -3.64 21.18
CA LEU A 155 26.56 -4.50 20.41
C LEU A 155 27.90 -4.66 21.11
N VAL A 156 28.31 -5.91 21.33
CA VAL A 156 29.57 -6.30 21.99
C VAL A 156 30.38 -7.19 21.05
N ASP A 157 31.70 -7.02 21.03
CA ASP A 157 32.64 -7.95 20.40
C ASP A 157 33.08 -9.01 21.43
N GLY A 158 33.20 -10.28 21.01
CA GLY A 158 33.71 -11.38 21.85
C GLY A 158 32.76 -12.58 21.93
N ASP A 159 32.80 -13.31 23.06
CA ASP A 159 32.06 -14.57 23.27
C ASP A 159 30.56 -14.40 23.60
N MET A 160 30.06 -13.16 23.59
CA MET A 160 28.65 -12.89 23.86
C MET A 160 27.78 -13.39 22.70
N LYS A 161 27.06 -14.48 22.92
CA LYS A 161 26.12 -15.04 21.96
C LYS A 161 24.74 -14.44 22.19
N TYR A 162 24.23 -13.74 21.19
CA TYR A 162 22.84 -13.35 21.15
C TYR A 162 21.96 -14.57 20.84
N PRO A 163 20.72 -14.61 21.35
CA PRO A 163 19.81 -15.74 21.15
C PRO A 163 19.25 -15.83 19.72
N PHE A 164 19.49 -14.81 18.89
CA PHE A 164 19.07 -14.71 17.50
C PHE A 164 20.13 -13.93 16.69
N ASP A 165 19.96 -13.88 15.36
CA ASP A 165 20.85 -13.10 14.49
C ASP A 165 20.53 -11.59 14.58
N VAL A 166 21.21 -10.92 15.50
CA VAL A 166 21.07 -9.47 15.70
C VAL A 166 21.47 -8.66 14.46
N ASP A 167 22.43 -9.14 13.67
CA ASP A 167 22.95 -8.37 12.54
C ASP A 167 21.91 -8.31 11.43
N GLU A 168 21.29 -9.45 11.14
CA GLU A 168 20.23 -9.56 10.13
C GLU A 168 19.01 -8.70 10.52
N VAL A 169 18.59 -8.77 11.79
CA VAL A 169 17.44 -7.98 12.28
C VAL A 169 17.72 -6.48 12.23
N ILE A 170 18.92 -6.05 12.60
CA ILE A 170 19.30 -4.63 12.51
C ILE A 170 19.32 -4.16 11.05
N MET A 171 19.83 -4.96 10.13
CA MET A 171 19.82 -4.63 8.71
C MET A 171 18.39 -4.48 8.19
N TRP A 172 17.50 -5.40 8.58
CA TRP A 172 16.08 -5.33 8.23
C TRP A 172 15.39 -4.10 8.84
N LEU A 173 15.66 -3.80 10.11
CA LEU A 173 15.14 -2.59 10.76
C LEU A 173 15.66 -1.33 10.06
N GLY A 174 16.92 -1.33 9.59
CA GLY A 174 17.48 -0.26 8.78
C GLY A 174 16.68 0.03 7.51
N ASP A 175 16.16 -0.99 6.83
CA ASP A 175 15.32 -0.84 5.64
C ASP A 175 13.95 -0.21 5.97
N VAL A 176 13.43 -0.41 7.19
CA VAL A 176 12.10 0.06 7.63
C VAL A 176 12.14 1.42 8.34
N CYS A 177 13.27 1.78 8.95
CA CYS A 177 13.42 3.01 9.73
C CYS A 177 13.57 4.26 8.86
N ASP A 178 13.02 5.37 9.36
CA ASP A 178 13.12 6.68 8.72
C ASP A 178 14.40 7.41 9.12
N LEU A 179 14.97 7.06 10.28
CA LEU A 179 16.18 7.66 10.85
C LEU A 179 16.94 6.64 11.69
N ILE A 180 18.27 6.64 11.59
CA ILE A 180 19.16 5.78 12.36
C ILE A 180 20.18 6.65 13.10
N LEU A 181 20.13 6.62 14.43
CA LEU A 181 21.03 7.34 15.32
C LEU A 181 22.08 6.38 15.85
N VAL A 182 23.35 6.64 15.56
CA VAL A 182 24.49 5.81 15.99
C VAL A 182 25.25 6.54 17.09
N PHE A 183 25.23 5.96 18.29
CA PHE A 183 25.90 6.51 19.47
C PHE A 183 27.22 5.80 19.73
N PHE A 184 28.28 6.59 19.85
CA PHE A 184 29.60 6.15 20.30
C PHE A 184 29.85 6.61 21.73
N ASP A 185 30.30 5.68 22.57
CA ASP A 185 30.74 5.98 23.94
C ASP A 185 32.26 6.22 23.98
N PRO A 186 32.75 7.38 24.45
CA PRO A 186 34.17 7.71 24.54
C PRO A 186 34.96 6.88 25.55
N MET A 187 34.31 6.36 26.59
CA MET A 187 34.93 5.51 27.63
C MET A 187 34.76 4.02 27.33
N GLY A 188 33.72 3.65 26.58
CA GLY A 188 33.51 2.30 26.10
C GLY A 188 34.56 1.88 25.08
N GLN A 189 34.59 0.60 24.72
CA GLN A 189 35.19 0.15 23.46
C GLN A 189 34.35 0.76 22.31
N ALA A 190 34.55 2.05 22.02
CA ALA A 190 33.81 2.83 21.02
C ALA A 190 33.85 2.19 19.62
N LEU A 191 34.84 1.32 19.42
CA LEU A 191 35.26 0.75 18.15
C LEU A 191 34.95 -0.74 18.06
N CYS A 192 33.75 -1.13 18.48
CA CYS A 192 33.25 -2.50 18.32
C CYS A 192 33.19 -2.85 16.82
N LYS A 193 34.01 -3.81 16.36
CA LYS A 193 34.13 -4.26 14.97
C LYS A 193 32.77 -4.68 14.42
N ARG A 194 31.96 -5.39 15.21
CA ARG A 194 30.60 -5.79 14.82
C ARG A 194 29.71 -4.57 14.55
N SER A 195 29.73 -3.58 15.45
CA SER A 195 28.95 -2.34 15.28
C SER A 195 29.36 -1.60 14.01
N LEU A 196 30.66 -1.44 13.80
CA LEU A 196 31.20 -0.73 12.64
C LEU A 196 30.90 -1.47 11.32
N ASN A 197 30.88 -2.82 11.31
CA ASN A 197 30.49 -3.62 10.15
C ASN A 197 29.03 -3.38 9.75
N ILE A 198 28.13 -3.29 10.73
CA ILE A 198 26.72 -3.04 10.46
C ILE A 198 26.51 -1.60 10.00
N VAL A 199 27.16 -0.64 10.65
CA VAL A 199 27.15 0.77 10.25
C VAL A 199 27.61 0.95 8.80
N GLU A 200 28.68 0.27 8.37
CA GLU A 200 29.15 0.30 6.99
C GLU A 200 28.08 -0.20 6.01
N LYS A 201 27.49 -1.36 6.28
CA LYS A 201 26.41 -1.92 5.45
C LYS A 201 25.16 -1.04 5.41
N LEU A 202 24.83 -0.39 6.52
CA LEU A 202 23.70 0.54 6.61
C LEU A 202 24.01 1.81 5.83
N ASN A 203 25.23 2.35 5.89
CA ASN A 203 25.63 3.53 5.16
C ASN A 203 25.58 3.33 3.64
N ASP A 204 25.99 2.16 3.15
CA ASP A 204 25.95 1.82 1.73
C ASP A 204 24.51 1.84 1.15
N LYS A 205 23.50 1.55 1.98
CA LYS A 205 22.09 1.52 1.57
C LYS A 205 21.30 2.78 1.94
N HIS A 206 21.54 3.34 3.12
CA HIS A 206 20.72 4.35 3.80
C HIS A 206 21.56 5.47 4.43
N GLY A 207 22.69 5.83 3.81
CA GLY A 207 23.61 6.83 4.34
C GLY A 207 22.98 8.20 4.61
N ASP A 208 21.91 8.56 3.89
CA ASP A 208 21.14 9.80 4.11
C ASP A 208 20.31 9.81 5.41
N ARG A 209 20.02 8.62 5.97
CA ARG A 209 19.25 8.43 7.21
C ARG A 209 20.14 8.18 8.43
N LEU A 210 21.45 8.07 8.22
CA LEU A 210 22.41 7.64 9.24
C LEU A 210 23.12 8.85 9.86
N HIS A 211 22.98 9.02 11.18
CA HIS A 211 23.58 10.12 11.91
C HIS A 211 24.42 9.63 13.09
N PHE A 212 25.62 10.20 13.24
CA PHE A 212 26.60 9.79 14.24
C PHE A 212 26.68 10.79 15.39
N TYR A 213 26.78 10.30 16.61
CA TYR A 213 26.90 11.14 17.81
C TYR A 213 27.93 10.56 18.77
N LEU A 214 28.77 11.44 19.32
CA LEU A 214 29.59 11.07 20.48
C LEU A 214 28.75 11.28 21.75
N SER A 215 28.21 10.19 22.27
CA SER A 215 27.44 10.16 23.52
C SER A 215 28.34 10.33 24.74
N LYS A 216 27.76 10.64 25.91
CA LYS A 216 28.48 10.80 27.19
C LYS A 216 29.72 11.70 27.08
N ALA A 217 29.64 12.74 26.25
CA ALA A 217 30.78 13.62 26.01
C ALA A 217 31.25 14.35 27.29
N ASP A 218 30.41 14.42 28.33
CA ASP A 218 30.78 14.92 29.66
C ASP A 218 31.76 14.02 30.43
N GLU A 219 31.87 12.74 30.06
CA GLU A 219 32.78 11.77 30.69
C GLU A 219 34.14 11.68 29.96
N ALA A 220 34.24 12.23 28.76
CA ALA A 220 35.40 12.13 27.86
C ALA A 220 36.56 13.10 28.18
N GLY A 221 36.72 13.50 29.45
CA GLY A 221 37.80 14.37 29.88
C GLY A 221 37.73 15.79 29.30
N GLY A 222 38.90 16.37 29.02
CA GLY A 222 39.04 17.74 28.48
C GLY A 222 38.67 17.83 26.99
N GLU A 223 38.63 19.05 26.46
CA GLU A 223 38.35 19.27 25.03
C GLU A 223 39.35 18.58 24.10
N SER A 224 40.64 18.62 24.47
CA SER A 224 41.70 17.93 23.73
C SER A 224 41.50 16.41 23.69
N ASP A 225 41.04 15.81 24.79
CA ASP A 225 40.86 14.36 24.87
C ASP A 225 39.64 13.93 24.05
N ARG A 226 38.54 14.70 24.14
CA ARG A 226 37.37 14.53 23.26
C ARG A 226 37.74 14.58 21.79
N GLN A 227 38.51 15.59 21.37
CA GLN A 227 38.93 15.73 19.98
C GLN A 227 39.78 14.54 19.52
N ARG A 228 40.67 14.02 20.37
CA ARG A 228 41.44 12.79 20.06
C ARG A 228 40.54 11.58 19.89
N VAL A 229 39.57 11.37 20.78
CA VAL A 229 38.63 10.25 20.70
C VAL A 229 37.76 10.35 19.45
N MET A 230 37.22 11.54 19.15
CA MET A 230 36.46 11.77 17.90
C MET A 230 37.31 11.47 16.67
N MET A 231 38.55 11.96 16.65
CA MET A 231 39.47 11.71 15.53
C MET A 231 39.78 10.22 15.37
N GLN A 232 39.95 9.47 16.46
CA GLN A 232 40.13 8.02 16.42
C GLN A 232 38.91 7.30 15.84
N ILE A 233 37.70 7.67 16.28
CA ILE A 233 36.45 7.08 15.76
C ILE A 233 36.30 7.38 14.27
N VAL A 234 36.48 8.64 13.87
CA VAL A 234 36.40 9.04 12.45
C VAL A 234 37.46 8.30 11.63
N GLN A 235 38.68 8.15 12.13
CA GLN A 235 39.72 7.38 11.42
C GLN A 235 39.33 5.91 11.23
N GLU A 236 38.77 5.26 12.26
CA GLU A 236 38.29 3.87 12.15
C GLU A 236 37.09 3.74 11.21
N LEU A 237 36.20 4.72 11.18
CA LEU A 237 35.11 4.77 10.20
C LEU A 237 35.66 4.96 8.78
N CYS A 238 36.59 5.89 8.55
CA CYS A 238 37.18 6.14 7.24
C CYS A 238 38.09 5.01 6.72
N LYS A 239 38.61 4.13 7.60
CA LYS A 239 39.31 2.90 7.17
C LYS A 239 38.42 1.95 6.37
N ARG A 240 37.11 2.10 6.49
CA ARG A 240 36.12 1.27 5.79
C ARG A 240 35.73 1.90 4.45
N PRO A 241 35.84 1.17 3.33
CA PRO A 241 35.63 1.73 2.00
C PRO A 241 34.22 2.30 1.78
N GLY A 242 33.19 1.71 2.40
CA GLY A 242 31.81 2.21 2.32
C GLY A 242 31.58 3.54 3.04
N LEU A 243 32.46 3.87 4.00
CA LEU A 243 32.34 5.03 4.89
C LEU A 243 33.30 6.16 4.51
N ASN A 244 34.41 5.87 3.82
CA ASN A 244 35.43 6.85 3.41
C ASN A 244 34.91 8.01 2.53
N LYS A 245 33.77 7.83 1.86
CA LYS A 245 33.18 8.86 0.99
C LYS A 245 32.26 9.84 1.72
N CYS A 246 31.93 9.58 2.99
CA CYS A 246 31.02 10.40 3.76
C CYS A 246 31.78 11.48 4.55
N GLY A 247 31.30 12.71 4.49
CA GLY A 247 31.69 13.75 5.44
C GLY A 247 31.05 13.43 6.79
N PHE A 248 31.83 12.88 7.72
CA PHE A 248 31.34 12.59 9.06
C PHE A 248 31.24 13.88 9.87
N ASP A 249 30.01 14.31 10.13
CA ASP A 249 29.70 15.20 11.24
C ASP A 249 29.35 14.35 12.46
N MET A 250 30.04 14.57 13.58
CA MET A 250 29.86 13.81 14.80
C MET A 250 29.74 14.74 16.01
N PRO A 251 28.56 15.35 16.18
CA PRO A 251 28.29 16.22 17.32
C PRO A 251 28.40 15.49 18.67
N THR A 252 28.82 16.24 19.68
CA THR A 252 28.96 15.79 21.06
C THR A 252 27.66 15.95 21.82
N ILE A 253 27.16 14.87 22.42
CA ILE A 253 25.91 14.86 23.18
C ILE A 253 26.11 14.23 24.55
N TYR A 254 25.38 14.72 25.53
CA TYR A 254 25.23 14.08 26.83
C TYR A 254 23.88 14.45 27.45
N ILE A 255 23.39 13.61 28.37
CA ILE A 255 22.15 13.89 29.08
C ILE A 255 22.46 14.91 30.19
N PRO A 256 21.86 16.11 30.19
CA PRO A 256 22.13 17.11 31.21
C PRO A 256 21.80 16.60 32.62
N ASN A 257 22.76 16.74 33.54
CA ASN A 257 22.55 16.46 34.95
C ASN A 257 22.76 17.73 35.77
N PRO A 258 21.72 18.28 36.42
CA PRO A 258 21.83 19.49 37.25
C PRO A 258 22.88 19.39 38.36
N ASN A 259 23.12 18.17 38.86
CA ASN A 259 24.07 17.93 39.95
C ASN A 259 25.54 17.82 39.48
N LYS A 260 25.77 17.66 38.17
CA LYS A 260 27.11 17.51 37.59
C LYS A 260 27.21 18.38 36.33
N PRO A 261 27.38 19.71 36.49
CA PRO A 261 27.52 20.59 35.35
C PRO A 261 28.80 20.27 34.58
N SER A 262 28.69 20.15 33.25
CA SER A 262 29.81 19.91 32.35
C SER A 262 30.15 21.18 31.58
N ARG A 263 31.44 21.39 31.30
CA ARG A 263 31.91 22.46 30.41
C ARG A 263 31.90 22.04 28.92
N CYS A 264 31.54 20.79 28.64
CA CYS A 264 31.40 20.28 27.28
C CYS A 264 30.21 20.95 26.58
N VAL A 265 30.37 21.33 25.31
CA VAL A 265 29.24 21.82 24.50
C VAL A 265 28.31 20.65 24.24
N ASN A 266 27.07 20.77 24.71
CA ASN A 266 26.03 19.78 24.47
C ASN A 266 25.25 20.14 23.21
N GLN A 267 25.20 19.23 22.25
CA GLN A 267 24.43 19.37 21.00
C GLN A 267 23.22 18.41 20.98
N ILE A 268 22.73 18.00 22.15
CA ILE A 268 21.60 17.05 22.24
C ILE A 268 20.31 17.62 21.62
N GLU A 269 20.16 18.95 21.61
CA GLU A 269 19.09 19.66 20.91
C GLU A 269 19.16 19.48 19.39
N ASP A 270 20.35 19.29 18.80
CA ASP A 270 20.49 19.05 17.36
C ASP A 270 20.01 17.64 16.98
N VAL A 271 20.09 16.67 17.89
CA VAL A 271 19.43 15.37 17.73
C VAL A 271 17.91 15.57 17.64
N CYS A 272 17.36 16.41 18.52
CA CYS A 272 15.92 16.70 18.52
C CYS A 272 15.50 17.38 17.22
N ARG A 273 16.26 18.37 16.76
CA ARG A 273 16.03 19.05 15.46
C ARG A 273 16.10 18.07 14.28
N THR A 274 17.02 17.11 14.32
CA THR A 274 17.14 16.07 13.28
C THR A 274 15.88 15.22 13.25
N VAL A 275 15.40 14.75 14.41
CA VAL A 275 14.14 14.00 14.51
C VAL A 275 12.96 14.83 14.00
N GLU A 276 12.86 16.10 14.40
CA GLU A 276 11.80 17.01 13.95
C GLU A 276 11.83 17.25 12.44
N LYS A 277 13.02 17.40 11.85
CA LYS A 277 13.21 17.52 10.40
C LYS A 277 12.73 16.26 9.69
N THR A 278 13.06 15.07 10.20
CA THR A 278 12.56 13.80 9.65
C THR A 278 11.04 13.72 9.73
N ILE A 279 10.42 14.11 10.84
CA ILE A 279 8.95 14.15 10.96
C ILE A 279 8.36 15.04 9.86
N ASN A 280 8.87 16.26 9.72
CA ASN A 280 8.36 17.21 8.73
C ASN A 280 8.52 16.69 7.29
N GLN A 281 9.67 16.07 7.00
CA GLN A 281 9.91 15.45 5.69
C GLN A 281 8.94 14.29 5.45
N THR A 282 8.67 13.44 6.44
CA THR A 282 7.70 12.35 6.31
C THR A 282 6.28 12.85 6.11
N VAL A 283 5.87 13.93 6.79
CA VAL A 283 4.56 14.57 6.55
C VAL A 283 4.46 15.06 5.11
N GLN A 284 5.47 15.77 4.61
CA GLN A 284 5.50 16.24 3.23
C GLN A 284 5.48 15.08 2.23
N ASN A 285 6.30 14.06 2.44
CA ASN A 285 6.34 12.88 1.58
C ASN A 285 4.99 12.16 1.56
N THR A 286 4.30 12.07 2.71
CA THR A 286 2.97 11.47 2.81
C THR A 286 1.93 12.23 2.00
N LEU A 287 1.95 13.57 2.06
CA LEU A 287 1.06 14.41 1.26
C LEU A 287 1.33 14.28 -0.24
N ASN A 288 2.60 14.28 -0.64
CA ASN A 288 2.99 14.09 -2.04
C ASN A 288 2.59 12.68 -2.55
N SER A 289 2.73 11.65 -1.72
CA SER A 289 2.27 10.30 -2.04
C SER A 289 0.75 10.24 -2.15
N LEU A 290 0.02 10.92 -1.28
CA LEU A 290 -1.44 11.01 -1.35
C LEU A 290 -1.88 11.65 -2.67
N GLU A 291 -1.27 12.76 -3.07
CA GLU A 291 -1.55 13.42 -4.36
C GLU A 291 -1.32 12.46 -5.53
N LYS A 292 -0.14 11.82 -5.57
CA LYS A 292 0.22 10.86 -6.61
C LYS A 292 -0.71 9.65 -6.67
N ASP A 293 -1.07 9.09 -5.52
CA ASP A 293 -1.99 7.94 -5.46
C ASP A 293 -3.38 8.32 -5.96
N CYS A 294 -3.85 9.54 -5.66
CA CYS A 294 -5.12 10.04 -6.20
C CYS A 294 -5.08 10.19 -7.72
N GLU A 295 -3.98 10.70 -8.28
CA GLU A 295 -3.79 10.80 -9.73
C GLU A 295 -3.83 9.43 -10.41
N VAL A 296 -3.09 8.45 -9.86
CA VAL A 296 -3.05 7.07 -10.37
C VAL A 296 -4.43 6.41 -10.34
N ILE A 297 -5.18 6.60 -9.24
CA ILE A 297 -6.56 6.09 -9.15
C ILE A 297 -7.44 6.77 -10.19
N SER A 298 -7.34 8.10 -10.33
CA SER A 298 -8.15 8.87 -11.28
C SER A 298 -7.90 8.43 -12.72
N GLU A 299 -6.65 8.18 -13.10
CA GLU A 299 -6.28 7.66 -14.42
C GLU A 299 -6.82 6.24 -14.63
N ALA A 300 -6.65 5.34 -13.65
CA ALA A 300 -7.18 3.98 -13.73
C ALA A 300 -8.72 3.93 -13.84
N ILE A 301 -9.43 4.82 -13.14
CA ILE A 301 -10.89 4.98 -13.27
C ILE A 301 -11.25 5.47 -14.67
N ALA A 302 -10.55 6.49 -15.19
CA ALA A 302 -10.81 7.03 -16.52
C ALA A 302 -10.60 5.96 -17.61
N ASP A 303 -9.54 5.18 -17.50
CA ASP A 303 -9.22 4.07 -18.40
C ASP A 303 -10.29 2.99 -18.34
N THR A 304 -10.69 2.55 -17.14
CA THR A 304 -11.74 1.54 -16.94
C THR A 304 -13.07 2.01 -17.55
N LEU A 305 -13.47 3.25 -17.29
CA LEU A 305 -14.69 3.83 -17.86
C LEU A 305 -14.61 3.96 -19.39
N SER A 306 -13.44 4.28 -19.93
CA SER A 306 -13.25 4.37 -21.38
C SER A 306 -13.36 2.99 -22.05
N ASN A 307 -12.78 1.96 -21.45
CA ASN A 307 -12.86 0.58 -21.89
C ASN A 307 -14.31 0.07 -21.82
N ASP A 308 -15.03 0.32 -20.73
CA ASP A 308 -16.44 -0.04 -20.60
C ASP A 308 -17.32 0.63 -21.65
N ARG A 309 -17.05 1.90 -21.97
CA ARG A 309 -17.75 2.62 -23.06
C ARG A 309 -17.46 2.00 -24.43
N GLN A 310 -16.22 1.61 -24.70
CA GLN A 310 -15.85 0.97 -25.96
C GLN A 310 -16.47 -0.42 -26.08
N VAL A 311 -16.37 -1.24 -25.02
CA VAL A 311 -16.96 -2.58 -24.96
C VAL A 311 -18.47 -2.51 -25.08
N SER A 312 -19.16 -1.64 -24.33
CA SER A 312 -20.61 -1.49 -24.43
C SER A 312 -21.07 -1.01 -25.81
N ALA A 313 -20.35 -0.09 -26.45
CA ALA A 313 -20.64 0.33 -27.82
C ALA A 313 -20.44 -0.81 -28.83
N SER A 314 -19.37 -1.59 -28.67
CA SER A 314 -19.06 -2.77 -29.48
C SER A 314 -20.13 -3.86 -29.31
N ASN A 315 -20.51 -4.16 -28.07
CA ASN A 315 -21.56 -5.11 -27.71
C ASN A 315 -22.92 -4.70 -28.25
N ARG A 316 -23.27 -3.40 -28.17
CA ARG A 316 -24.49 -2.86 -28.77
C ARG A 316 -24.48 -3.03 -30.29
N ARG A 317 -23.36 -2.71 -30.96
CA ARG A 317 -23.22 -2.88 -32.41
C ARG A 317 -23.31 -4.34 -32.83
N ALA A 318 -22.67 -5.25 -32.08
CA ALA A 318 -22.74 -6.69 -32.32
C ALA A 318 -24.18 -7.21 -32.13
N ARG A 319 -24.89 -6.75 -31.10
CA ARG A 319 -26.29 -7.10 -30.85
C ARG A 319 -27.22 -6.62 -31.95
N CYS A 320 -27.05 -5.38 -32.44
CA CYS A 320 -27.82 -4.87 -33.58
C CYS A 320 -27.56 -5.68 -34.86
N LYS A 321 -26.28 -5.98 -35.18
CA LYS A 321 -25.91 -6.81 -36.34
C LYS A 321 -26.51 -8.21 -36.24
N SER A 322 -26.40 -8.86 -35.08
CA SER A 322 -26.95 -10.19 -34.83
C SER A 322 -28.49 -10.19 -34.96
N CYS A 323 -29.17 -9.19 -34.40
CA CYS A 323 -30.62 -9.04 -34.54
C CYS A 323 -31.05 -8.87 -36.01
N PHE A 324 -30.36 -8.01 -36.76
CA PHE A 324 -30.63 -7.81 -38.18
C PHE A 324 -30.43 -9.09 -39.01
N LEU A 325 -29.31 -9.79 -38.80
CA LEU A 325 -29.03 -11.07 -39.48
C LEU A 325 -30.05 -12.15 -39.09
N THR A 326 -30.51 -12.16 -37.85
CA THR A 326 -31.55 -13.10 -37.38
C THR A 326 -32.89 -12.82 -38.04
N LEU A 327 -33.30 -11.55 -38.13
CA LEU A 327 -34.52 -11.13 -38.83
C LEU A 327 -34.50 -11.54 -40.31
N LEU A 328 -33.38 -11.28 -41.01
CA LEU A 328 -33.17 -11.69 -42.39
C LEU A 328 -33.18 -13.22 -42.56
N GLY A 329 -32.53 -13.94 -41.64
CA GLY A 329 -32.51 -15.39 -41.63
C GLY A 329 -33.91 -15.99 -41.51
N PHE A 330 -34.79 -15.43 -40.67
CA PHE A 330 -36.17 -15.91 -40.54
C PHE A 330 -37.11 -15.43 -41.65
N SER A 331 -36.89 -14.25 -42.24
CA SER A 331 -37.79 -13.70 -43.26
C SER A 331 -37.76 -14.50 -44.57
N VAL A 332 -36.61 -15.05 -44.95
CA VAL A 332 -36.46 -15.81 -46.21
C VAL A 332 -37.28 -17.11 -46.22
N PRO A 333 -37.20 -17.99 -45.18
CA PRO A 333 -38.05 -19.16 -45.08
C PRO A 333 -39.54 -18.84 -44.88
N LEU A 334 -39.87 -17.78 -44.12
CA LEU A 334 -41.26 -17.35 -43.93
C LEU A 334 -41.90 -16.89 -45.23
N ALA A 335 -41.19 -16.10 -46.04
CA ALA A 335 -41.65 -15.68 -47.35
C ALA A 335 -41.83 -16.87 -48.31
N LEU A 336 -40.89 -17.81 -48.31
CA LEU A 336 -40.99 -19.06 -49.08
C LEU A 336 -42.17 -19.93 -48.64
N ALA A 337 -42.36 -20.12 -47.33
CA ALA A 337 -43.48 -20.89 -46.79
C ALA A 337 -44.82 -20.21 -47.10
N ALA A 338 -44.89 -18.88 -47.00
CA ALA A 338 -46.08 -18.13 -47.38
C ALA A 338 -46.40 -18.30 -48.87
N LEU A 339 -45.40 -18.19 -49.75
CA LEU A 339 -45.55 -18.40 -51.20
C LEU A 339 -46.02 -19.83 -51.52
N LEU A 340 -45.45 -20.84 -50.86
CA LEU A 340 -45.86 -22.24 -51.05
C LEU A 340 -47.27 -22.51 -50.54
N VAL A 341 -47.64 -21.97 -49.37
CA VAL A 341 -49.01 -22.09 -48.83
C VAL A 341 -50.02 -21.39 -49.73
N LEU A 342 -49.70 -20.19 -50.23
CA LEU A 342 -50.53 -19.48 -51.20
C LEU A 342 -50.68 -20.21 -52.54
N GLY A 343 -49.64 -20.92 -52.99
CA GLY A 343 -49.71 -21.76 -54.19
C GLY A 343 -50.51 -23.06 -54.00
N VAL A 344 -50.68 -23.54 -52.77
CA VAL A 344 -51.41 -24.79 -52.43
C VAL A 344 -52.86 -24.52 -52.00
N LEU A 345 -53.17 -23.33 -51.49
CA LEU A 345 -54.53 -22.92 -51.16
C LEU A 345 -55.39 -22.82 -52.44
N SER A 346 -56.58 -23.40 -52.42
CA SER A 346 -57.53 -23.26 -53.54
C SER A 346 -58.02 -21.82 -53.67
N GLU A 347 -58.24 -21.34 -54.89
CA GLU A 347 -58.78 -19.99 -55.16
C GLU A 347 -60.08 -19.70 -54.37
N GLU A 348 -60.89 -20.74 -54.16
CA GLU A 348 -62.13 -20.71 -53.38
C GLU A 348 -61.89 -20.26 -51.92
N LEU A 349 -60.88 -20.82 -51.25
CA LEU A 349 -60.53 -20.49 -49.85
C LEU A 349 -59.91 -19.08 -49.73
N LEU A 350 -59.13 -18.68 -50.73
CA LEU A 350 -58.52 -17.36 -50.83
C LEU A 350 -59.57 -16.26 -51.03
N LYS A 351 -60.57 -16.51 -51.88
CA LYS A 351 -61.72 -15.60 -52.11
C LYS A 351 -62.61 -15.46 -50.88
N VAL A 352 -62.78 -16.53 -50.07
CA VAL A 352 -63.54 -16.49 -48.81
C VAL A 352 -62.81 -15.72 -47.70
N ALA A 353 -61.47 -15.80 -47.64
CA ALA A 353 -60.68 -15.19 -46.56
C ALA A 353 -60.34 -13.71 -46.80
N LEU A 354 -59.95 -13.32 -48.03
CA LEU A 354 -59.54 -11.95 -48.37
C LEU A 354 -60.61 -11.14 -49.13
N GLY A 355 -61.70 -11.78 -49.55
CA GLY A 355 -62.69 -11.19 -50.46
C GLY A 355 -62.19 -11.10 -51.91
N PRO A 356 -63.08 -10.81 -52.87
CA PRO A 356 -62.75 -10.77 -54.30
C PRO A 356 -61.75 -9.68 -54.66
N GLU A 357 -61.87 -8.47 -54.08
CA GLU A 357 -60.91 -7.38 -54.33
C GLU A 357 -59.54 -7.65 -53.71
N GLY A 358 -59.49 -8.30 -52.54
CA GLY A 358 -58.25 -8.66 -51.85
C GLY A 358 -57.47 -9.78 -52.55
N THR A 359 -58.17 -10.73 -53.18
CA THR A 359 -57.53 -11.79 -53.97
C THR A 359 -56.96 -11.27 -55.28
N GLU A 360 -57.68 -10.35 -55.95
CA GLU A 360 -57.25 -9.76 -57.21
C GLU A 360 -56.02 -8.84 -57.03
N THR A 361 -56.00 -8.02 -55.97
CA THR A 361 -54.82 -7.22 -55.63
C THR A 361 -53.61 -8.07 -55.26
N LEU A 362 -53.80 -9.14 -54.48
CA LEU A 362 -52.71 -10.04 -54.09
C LEU A 362 -52.13 -10.78 -55.31
N ALA A 363 -52.98 -11.23 -56.22
CA ALA A 363 -52.57 -11.85 -57.49
C ALA A 363 -51.76 -10.88 -58.35
N LEU A 364 -52.12 -9.59 -58.37
CA LEU A 364 -51.42 -8.54 -59.13
C LEU A 364 -49.98 -8.31 -58.62
N TYR A 365 -49.78 -8.32 -57.30
CA TYR A 365 -48.45 -8.17 -56.68
C TYR A 365 -47.59 -9.44 -56.76
N LEU A 366 -48.21 -10.63 -56.73
CA LEU A 366 -47.51 -11.91 -56.81
C LEU A 366 -47.25 -12.39 -58.24
N ALA A 367 -47.99 -11.87 -59.24
CA ALA A 367 -47.89 -12.28 -60.64
C ALA A 367 -46.45 -12.27 -61.21
N PRO A 368 -45.59 -11.27 -60.96
CA PRO A 368 -44.21 -11.30 -61.46
C PRO A 368 -43.40 -12.44 -60.84
N ALA A 369 -43.58 -12.71 -59.55
CA ALA A 369 -42.85 -13.75 -58.84
C ALA A 369 -43.30 -15.16 -59.25
N VAL A 370 -44.62 -15.37 -59.38
CA VAL A 370 -45.21 -16.64 -59.82
C VAL A 370 -44.79 -16.95 -61.26
N LYS A 371 -44.86 -15.97 -62.16
CA LYS A 371 -44.49 -16.14 -63.57
C LYS A 371 -43.00 -16.44 -63.76
N LEU A 372 -42.14 -15.84 -62.95
CA LEU A 372 -40.70 -16.12 -62.92
C LEU A 372 -40.42 -17.52 -62.33
N PHE A 373 -41.22 -17.96 -61.36
CA PHE A 373 -41.17 -19.32 -60.83
C PHE A 373 -41.60 -20.35 -61.88
N GLU A 374 -42.69 -20.10 -62.62
CA GLU A 374 -43.21 -20.97 -63.69
C GLU A 374 -42.27 -21.09 -64.91
N THR A 375 -41.41 -20.10 -65.17
CA THR A 375 -40.41 -20.17 -66.25
C THR A 375 -39.25 -21.13 -65.97
N LEU A 376 -39.10 -21.60 -64.73
CA LEU A 376 -38.02 -22.50 -64.30
C LEU A 376 -38.49 -23.97 -64.33
N SER A 377 -37.59 -24.89 -64.67
CA SER A 377 -37.90 -26.32 -64.58
C SER A 377 -38.07 -26.76 -63.11
N VAL A 378 -38.82 -27.85 -62.88
CA VAL A 378 -39.10 -28.37 -61.52
C VAL A 378 -37.81 -28.66 -60.74
N GLU A 379 -36.76 -29.16 -61.40
CA GLU A 379 -35.44 -29.36 -60.78
C GLU A 379 -34.79 -28.03 -60.38
N GLN A 380 -34.84 -27.00 -61.23
CA GLN A 380 -34.28 -25.68 -60.95
C GLN A 380 -35.00 -24.96 -59.81
N GLN A 381 -36.33 -25.11 -59.71
CA GLN A 381 -37.11 -24.61 -58.57
C GLN A 381 -36.67 -25.27 -57.26
N LEU A 382 -36.45 -26.59 -57.27
CA LEU A 382 -36.01 -27.35 -56.09
C LEU A 382 -34.63 -26.89 -55.60
N TYR A 383 -33.68 -26.71 -56.52
CA TYR A 383 -32.35 -26.17 -56.22
C TYR A 383 -32.41 -24.71 -55.72
N GLY A 384 -33.29 -23.87 -56.28
CA GLY A 384 -33.48 -22.48 -55.85
C GLY A 384 -34.02 -22.38 -54.42
N VAL A 385 -35.05 -23.17 -54.09
CA VAL A 385 -35.59 -23.24 -52.72
C VAL A 385 -34.56 -23.81 -51.76
N GLY A 386 -33.87 -24.90 -52.12
CA GLY A 386 -32.80 -25.47 -51.32
C GLY A 386 -31.66 -24.48 -51.03
N GLY A 387 -31.25 -23.69 -52.04
CA GLY A 387 -30.26 -22.63 -51.90
C GLY A 387 -30.69 -21.51 -50.96
N MET A 388 -31.95 -21.09 -51.01
CA MET A 388 -32.49 -20.07 -50.09
C MET A 388 -32.60 -20.56 -48.64
N VAL A 389 -32.98 -21.83 -48.43
CA VAL A 389 -32.98 -22.44 -47.09
C VAL A 389 -31.56 -22.54 -46.54
N LEU A 390 -30.58 -22.93 -47.37
CA LEU A 390 -29.18 -22.97 -46.99
C LEU A 390 -28.65 -21.57 -46.63
N LEU A 391 -28.99 -20.55 -47.43
CA LEU A 391 -28.62 -19.16 -47.15
C LEU A 391 -29.20 -18.67 -45.82
N SER A 392 -30.47 -18.95 -45.56
CA SER A 392 -31.12 -18.68 -44.27
C SER A 392 -30.38 -19.34 -43.10
N PHE A 393 -30.03 -20.62 -43.24
CA PHE A 393 -29.31 -21.36 -42.20
C PHE A 393 -27.91 -20.78 -41.94
N LEU A 394 -27.19 -20.40 -43.00
CA LEU A 394 -25.90 -19.71 -42.89
C LEU A 394 -26.03 -18.35 -42.20
N LEU A 395 -27.05 -17.55 -42.53
CA LEU A 395 -27.34 -16.27 -41.87
C LEU A 395 -27.60 -16.44 -40.38
N LEU A 396 -28.34 -17.48 -39.98
CA LEU A 396 -28.60 -17.80 -38.57
C LEU A 396 -27.34 -18.29 -37.85
N ILE A 397 -26.48 -19.07 -38.49
CA ILE A 397 -25.18 -19.47 -37.95
C ILE A 397 -24.30 -18.24 -37.72
N PHE A 398 -24.18 -17.35 -38.72
CA PHE A 398 -23.42 -16.11 -38.59
C PHE A 398 -24.00 -15.21 -37.49
N ALA A 399 -25.31 -15.06 -37.41
CA ALA A 399 -25.97 -14.30 -36.35
C ALA A 399 -25.61 -14.83 -34.95
N ARG A 400 -25.58 -16.16 -34.79
CA ARG A 400 -25.23 -16.83 -33.54
C ARG A 400 -23.74 -16.73 -33.22
N TYR A 401 -22.88 -16.77 -34.24
CA TYR A 401 -21.43 -16.55 -34.10
C TYR A 401 -21.12 -15.12 -33.63
N PHE A 402 -21.71 -14.11 -34.27
CA PHE A 402 -21.56 -12.71 -33.85
C PHE A 402 -22.12 -12.43 -32.46
N PHE A 403 -23.14 -13.16 -32.02
CA PHE A 403 -23.69 -13.05 -30.66
C PHE A 403 -22.81 -13.71 -29.60
N ARG A 404 -22.25 -14.90 -29.90
CA ARG A 404 -21.42 -15.66 -28.95
C ARG A 404 -19.99 -15.14 -28.82
N TYR A 405 -19.38 -14.73 -29.93
CA TYR A 405 -18.01 -14.20 -29.92
C TYR A 405 -17.87 -12.98 -29.00
N HIS A 406 -18.92 -12.15 -28.93
CA HIS A 406 -18.91 -10.89 -28.18
C HIS A 406 -19.52 -10.96 -26.76
N ASN A 407 -20.10 -12.09 -26.35
CA ASN A 407 -20.58 -12.31 -24.97
C ASN A 407 -19.57 -13.07 -24.10
N ASN A 408 -18.51 -13.63 -24.69
CA ASN A 408 -17.45 -14.38 -24.00
C ASN A 408 -16.16 -13.56 -23.81
N VAL A 409 -16.18 -12.27 -24.16
CA VAL A 409 -15.17 -11.25 -23.88
C VAL A 409 -15.85 -10.19 -23.04
#